data_AF-A0A9E6UYT3-F1
#
_entry.id   AF-A0A9E6UYT3-F1
#
_cell.length_a   1.000
_cell.length_b   1.000
_cell.length_c   1.000
_cell.angle_alpha   90.00
_cell.angle_beta   90.00
_cell.angle_gamma   90.00
#
_symmetry.space_group_name_H-M   'P 1'
#
loop_
_entity.id
_entity.type
_entity.pdbx_description
1 polymer ?
#
loop_
_entity_poly.entity_id
_entity_poly.type
_entity_poly.pdbx_seq_one_letter_code
_entity_poly.pdbx_strand_id
1 'polypeptide(L)'
;RQAVELAMKVGKPVKLLWSREEDIQHGHYRPATVARVQGALDKDGKLVALMGRVAVQSILERVRPEALKKTPQGTLDPQGTVSFDDSAYAIANLRAEHFYATTHVPVGFWRAVAHAQNPVFRECFLDEIAAKAKRDPYAFRREMLMGTDDTSRRERGILDAVAKAADWSKPPPANQFRGIALQDSYGSHAASVVEIEKRADGK
;
A
#
# COMPACT_ATOMS: atom_id res chain seq x y z
N ARG A 1 -14.02 -21.17 -19.72
CA ARG A 1 -13.70 -22.55 -20.16
C ARG A 1 -14.88 -23.50 -19.97
N GLN A 2 -15.40 -23.68 -18.75
CA GLN A 2 -16.53 -24.59 -18.46
C GLN A 2 -17.78 -24.36 -19.35
N ALA A 3 -18.25 -23.11 -19.49
CA ALA A 3 -19.43 -22.81 -20.31
C ALA A 3 -19.24 -23.23 -21.79
N VAL A 4 -18.03 -23.05 -22.34
CA VAL A 4 -17.69 -23.43 -23.72
C VAL A 4 -17.64 -24.95 -23.86
N GLU A 5 -16.98 -25.64 -22.93
CA GLU A 5 -16.91 -27.11 -22.93
C GLU A 5 -18.30 -27.75 -22.81
N LEU A 6 -19.18 -27.19 -21.99
CA LEU A 6 -20.57 -27.64 -21.87
C LEU A 6 -21.36 -27.38 -23.15
N ALA A 7 -21.27 -26.17 -23.72
CA ALA A 7 -21.97 -25.81 -24.95
C ALA A 7 -21.57 -26.72 -26.13
N MET A 8 -20.28 -27.04 -26.28
CA MET A 8 -19.80 -27.98 -27.31
C MET A 8 -20.37 -29.39 -27.13
N LYS A 9 -20.50 -29.87 -25.88
CA LYS A 9 -21.05 -31.20 -25.59
C LYS A 9 -22.55 -31.28 -25.83
N VAL A 10 -23.30 -30.22 -25.55
CA VAL A 10 -24.77 -30.23 -25.67
C VAL A 10 -25.29 -29.68 -27.00
N GLY A 11 -24.43 -29.07 -27.82
CA GLY A 11 -24.78 -28.50 -29.12
C GLY A 11 -25.75 -27.31 -29.05
N LYS A 12 -25.83 -26.63 -27.91
CA LYS A 12 -26.79 -25.54 -27.63
C LYS A 12 -26.12 -24.41 -26.81
N PRO A 13 -26.65 -23.18 -26.86
CA PRO A 13 -26.20 -22.10 -25.98
C PRO A 13 -26.34 -22.48 -24.50
N VAL A 14 -25.31 -22.19 -23.70
CA VAL A 14 -25.28 -22.46 -22.25
C VAL A 14 -25.06 -21.14 -21.50
N LYS A 15 -25.94 -20.85 -20.54
CA LYS A 15 -25.73 -19.80 -19.53
C LYS A 15 -25.26 -20.48 -18.23
N LEU A 16 -24.00 -20.28 -17.88
CA LEU A 16 -23.43 -20.77 -16.63
C LEU A 16 -23.30 -19.61 -15.66
N LEU A 17 -23.84 -19.79 -14.45
CA LEU A 17 -23.73 -18.87 -13.34
C LEU A 17 -23.29 -19.68 -12.12
N TRP A 18 -22.30 -19.18 -11.39
CA TRP A 18 -21.93 -19.73 -10.10
C TRP A 18 -22.85 -19.15 -9.01
N SER A 19 -23.15 -19.97 -8.01
CA SER A 19 -23.65 -19.50 -6.72
C SER A 19 -22.63 -18.58 -6.05
N ARG A 20 -23.03 -17.87 -5.00
CA ARG A 20 -22.10 -17.02 -4.25
C ARG A 20 -20.99 -17.85 -3.60
N GLU A 21 -21.33 -19.02 -3.10
CA GLU A 21 -20.43 -19.96 -2.44
C GLU A 21 -19.38 -20.48 -3.42
N GLU A 22 -19.79 -20.87 -4.64
CA GLU A 22 -18.88 -21.29 -5.70
C GLU A 22 -17.99 -20.14 -6.20
N ASP A 23 -18.54 -18.93 -6.35
CA ASP A 23 -17.78 -17.74 -6.76
C ASP A 23 -16.68 -17.39 -5.75
N ILE A 24 -16.98 -17.48 -4.45
CA ILE A 24 -15.97 -17.30 -3.39
C ILE A 24 -14.97 -18.46 -3.45
N GLN A 25 -15.43 -19.72 -3.41
CA GLN A 25 -14.56 -20.89 -3.34
C GLN A 25 -13.58 -21.01 -4.52
N HIS A 26 -14.02 -20.64 -5.72
CA HIS A 26 -13.20 -20.68 -6.95
C HIS A 26 -12.60 -19.32 -7.32
N GLY A 27 -12.84 -18.30 -6.50
CA GLY A 27 -12.33 -16.96 -6.69
C GLY A 27 -10.83 -16.86 -6.48
N HIS A 28 -10.29 -15.70 -6.85
CA HIS A 28 -8.92 -15.33 -6.54
C HIS A 28 -8.91 -14.26 -5.45
N TYR A 29 -8.02 -14.44 -4.49
CA TYR A 29 -7.97 -13.63 -3.28
C TYR A 29 -6.86 -12.59 -3.35
N ARG A 30 -7.02 -11.52 -2.58
CA ARG A 30 -5.89 -10.63 -2.28
C ARG A 30 -4.84 -11.45 -1.51
N PRO A 31 -3.56 -11.39 -1.88
CA PRO A 31 -2.50 -12.05 -1.13
C PRO A 31 -2.52 -11.66 0.34
N ALA A 32 -2.43 -12.64 1.25
CA ALA A 32 -2.05 -12.36 2.62
C ALA A 32 -0.62 -11.80 2.64
N THR A 33 -0.41 -10.72 3.37
CA THR A 33 0.86 -10.00 3.41
C THR A 33 1.28 -9.73 4.84
N VAL A 34 2.55 -9.99 5.12
CA VAL A 34 3.20 -9.57 6.37
C VAL A 34 4.39 -8.71 6.01
N ALA A 35 4.53 -7.58 6.69
CA ALA A 35 5.68 -6.70 6.53
C ALA A 35 6.41 -6.49 7.85
N ARG A 36 7.74 -6.36 7.77
CA ARG A 36 8.57 -5.79 8.83
C ARG A 36 9.17 -4.50 8.30
N VAL A 37 8.87 -3.40 8.98
CA VAL A 37 9.39 -2.08 8.65
C VAL A 37 10.34 -1.63 9.76
N GLN A 38 11.51 -1.11 9.38
CA GLN A 38 12.51 -0.58 10.30
C GLN A 38 13.00 0.76 9.77
N GLY A 39 13.29 1.70 10.68
CA GLY A 39 13.77 3.02 10.31
C GLY A 39 14.85 3.49 11.28
N ALA A 40 15.76 4.34 10.77
CA ALA A 40 16.79 5.00 11.56
C ALA A 40 16.56 6.51 11.56
N LEU A 41 16.64 7.10 12.74
CA LEU A 41 16.59 8.55 12.92
C LEU A 41 18.00 9.08 13.19
N ASP A 42 18.31 10.26 12.68
CA ASP A 42 19.48 11.02 13.13
C ASP A 42 19.21 11.74 14.46
N LYS A 43 20.22 12.50 14.92
CA LYS A 43 20.16 13.28 16.16
C LYS A 43 19.08 14.37 16.16
N ASP A 44 18.63 14.80 14.98
CA ASP A 44 17.64 15.87 14.79
C ASP A 44 16.24 15.28 14.54
N GLY A 45 16.09 13.95 14.61
CA GLY A 45 14.82 13.26 14.40
C GLY A 45 14.41 13.17 12.93
N LYS A 46 15.36 13.22 11.98
CA LYS A 46 15.10 13.00 10.55
C LYS A 46 15.27 11.52 10.21
N LEU A 47 14.39 11.01 9.35
CA LEU A 47 14.50 9.65 8.83
C LEU A 47 15.66 9.56 7.82
N VAL A 48 16.74 8.88 8.21
CA VAL A 48 17.93 8.72 7.36
C VAL A 48 17.99 7.35 6.68
N ALA A 49 17.29 6.36 7.21
CA ALA A 49 17.18 5.05 6.60
C ALA A 49 15.81 4.42 6.81
N LEU A 50 15.32 3.68 5.81
CA LEU A 50 14.10 2.88 5.88
C LEU A 50 14.35 1.50 5.24
N MET A 51 13.97 0.45 5.94
CA MET A 51 13.96 -0.92 5.41
C MET A 51 12.55 -1.49 5.49
N GLY A 52 11.98 -1.84 4.35
CA GLY A 52 10.71 -2.55 4.23
C GLY A 52 10.93 -3.98 3.76
N ARG A 53 10.60 -4.97 4.59
CA ARG A 53 10.64 -6.39 4.23
C ARG A 53 9.21 -6.90 4.10
N VAL A 54 8.81 -7.31 2.90
CA VAL A 54 7.43 -7.72 2.60
C VAL A 54 7.41 -9.19 2.20
N ALA A 55 6.72 -10.02 2.97
CA ALA A 55 6.44 -11.41 2.63
C ALA A 55 5.05 -11.51 2.01
N VAL A 56 4.99 -11.85 0.71
CA VAL A 56 3.74 -11.90 -0.06
C VAL A 56 3.83 -12.84 -1.26
N GLN A 57 2.69 -13.46 -1.62
CA GLN A 57 2.54 -14.25 -2.85
C GLN A 57 2.63 -13.39 -4.10
N SER A 58 3.30 -13.88 -5.14
CA SER A 58 3.31 -13.23 -6.45
C SER A 58 2.01 -13.51 -7.22
N ILE A 59 1.29 -12.45 -7.59
CA ILE A 59 0.17 -12.59 -8.53
C ILE A 59 0.72 -12.82 -9.94
N LEU A 60 1.82 -12.15 -10.29
CA LEU A 60 2.45 -12.22 -11.61
C LEU A 60 2.93 -13.62 -11.94
N GLU A 61 3.43 -14.40 -10.97
CA GLU A 61 3.81 -15.80 -11.17
C GLU A 61 2.70 -16.64 -11.80
N ARG A 62 1.44 -16.39 -11.42
CA ARG A 62 0.29 -17.13 -11.96
C ARG A 62 -0.21 -16.58 -13.29
N VAL A 63 -0.28 -15.25 -13.43
CA VAL A 63 -1.02 -14.60 -14.54
C VAL A 63 -0.12 -14.10 -15.67
N ARG A 64 1.15 -13.81 -15.36
CA ARG A 64 2.11 -13.21 -16.28
C ARG A 64 3.56 -13.54 -15.86
N PRO A 65 3.93 -14.84 -15.78
CA PRO A 65 5.23 -15.28 -15.26
C PRO A 65 6.42 -14.71 -16.05
N GLU A 66 6.24 -14.39 -17.33
CA GLU A 66 7.24 -13.76 -18.19
C GLU A 66 7.62 -12.33 -17.75
N ALA A 67 6.78 -11.67 -16.95
CA ALA A 67 7.09 -10.36 -16.39
C ALA A 67 7.92 -10.44 -15.10
N LEU A 68 8.17 -11.64 -14.57
CA LEU A 68 9.06 -11.83 -13.44
C LEU A 68 10.51 -11.78 -13.90
N LYS A 69 11.34 -11.04 -13.18
CA LYS A 69 12.76 -10.94 -13.48
C LYS A 69 13.52 -11.98 -12.67
N LYS A 70 14.18 -12.92 -13.35
CA LYS A 70 15.10 -13.87 -12.71
C LYS A 70 16.45 -13.20 -12.49
N THR A 71 16.98 -13.28 -11.28
CA THR A 71 18.30 -12.79 -10.88
C THR A 71 19.09 -13.93 -10.22
N PRO A 72 20.42 -13.82 -10.08
CA PRO A 72 21.20 -14.80 -9.33
C PRO A 72 20.75 -14.94 -7.85
N GLN A 73 20.07 -13.92 -7.32
CA GLN A 73 19.58 -13.88 -5.93
C GLN A 73 18.14 -14.40 -5.79
N GLY A 74 17.46 -14.74 -6.88
CA GLY A 74 16.10 -15.28 -6.87
C GLY A 74 15.21 -14.70 -7.98
N THR A 75 13.90 -14.86 -7.82
CA THR A 75 12.93 -14.22 -8.71
C THR A 75 12.49 -12.90 -8.10
N LEU A 76 12.40 -11.84 -8.90
CA LEU A 76 11.93 -10.52 -8.48
C LEU A 76 10.52 -10.30 -9.03
N ASP A 77 9.55 -10.13 -8.14
CA ASP A 77 8.24 -9.57 -8.49
C ASP A 77 8.30 -8.06 -8.24
N PRO A 78 8.24 -7.21 -9.28
CA PRO A 78 8.26 -5.76 -9.09
C PRO A 78 7.04 -5.24 -8.32
N GLN A 79 5.99 -6.04 -8.11
CA GLN A 79 4.82 -5.64 -7.30
C GLN A 79 4.99 -5.93 -5.81
N GLY A 80 5.99 -6.71 -5.39
CA GLY A 80 6.14 -7.14 -4.00
C GLY A 80 6.47 -6.00 -3.04
N THR A 81 7.25 -5.03 -3.52
CA THR A 81 7.85 -3.93 -2.72
C THR A 81 7.33 -2.54 -3.06
N VAL A 82 6.38 -2.43 -4.01
CA VAL A 82 5.76 -1.13 -4.33
C VAL A 82 5.19 -0.48 -3.08
N SER A 83 5.03 0.82 -3.14
CA SER A 83 4.87 1.75 -2.02
C SER A 83 6.12 1.93 -1.16
N PHE A 84 7.12 1.04 -1.19
CA PHE A 84 8.40 1.31 -0.53
C PHE A 84 9.41 1.88 -1.51
N ASP A 85 9.68 1.19 -2.62
CA ASP A 85 10.75 1.51 -3.59
C ASP A 85 10.34 2.49 -4.70
N ASP A 86 9.05 2.75 -4.88
CA ASP A 86 8.49 3.68 -5.86
C ASP A 86 7.86 4.94 -5.22
N SER A 87 8.06 5.15 -3.92
CA SER A 87 7.53 6.31 -3.19
C SER A 87 8.30 7.60 -3.48
N ALA A 88 7.60 8.74 -3.49
CA ALA A 88 8.24 10.06 -3.62
C ALA A 88 8.95 10.56 -2.36
N TYR A 89 8.89 9.82 -1.24
CA TYR A 89 9.66 10.14 -0.05
C TYR A 89 11.16 9.97 -0.31
N ALA A 90 11.89 11.08 -0.33
CA ALA A 90 13.33 11.14 -0.48
C ALA A 90 14.03 10.66 0.81
N ILE A 91 14.19 9.34 0.94
CA ILE A 91 14.90 8.70 2.04
C ILE A 91 16.28 8.25 1.54
N ALA A 92 17.34 8.81 2.13
CA ALA A 92 18.70 8.62 1.62
C ALA A 92 19.15 7.15 1.57
N ASN A 93 18.77 6.34 2.57
CA ASN A 93 19.13 4.93 2.65
C ASN A 93 17.87 4.06 2.67
N LEU A 94 17.39 3.67 1.49
CA LEU A 94 16.20 2.86 1.33
C LEU A 94 16.55 1.42 0.93
N ARG A 95 15.96 0.44 1.61
CA ARG A 95 16.05 -0.98 1.25
C ARG A 95 14.67 -1.61 1.26
N ALA A 96 14.19 -2.05 0.10
CA ALA A 96 12.96 -2.83 -0.01
C ALA A 96 13.30 -4.28 -0.36
N GLU A 97 12.74 -5.23 0.37
CA GLU A 97 12.94 -6.66 0.17
C GLU A 97 11.62 -7.37 0.00
N HIS A 98 11.51 -8.17 -1.06
CA HIS A 98 10.39 -9.08 -1.27
C HIS A 98 10.80 -10.50 -0.89
N PHE A 99 10.03 -11.12 0.01
CA PHE A 99 10.08 -12.54 0.29
C PHE A 99 8.91 -13.22 -0.42
N TYR A 100 9.22 -14.12 -1.37
CA TYR A 100 8.24 -14.96 -2.04
C TYR A 100 7.63 -15.94 -1.04
N ALA A 101 6.41 -15.63 -0.59
CA ALA A 101 5.70 -16.43 0.40
C ALA A 101 4.55 -17.19 -0.26
N THR A 102 4.86 -18.25 -1.00
CA THR A 102 3.86 -19.04 -1.75
C THR A 102 2.96 -19.85 -0.81
N THR A 103 1.65 -19.80 -1.04
CA THR A 103 0.66 -20.62 -0.33
C THR A 103 -0.22 -21.37 -1.32
N HIS A 104 -1.11 -22.26 -0.84
CA HIS A 104 -2.07 -22.96 -1.68
C HIS A 104 -3.31 -22.12 -2.04
N VAL A 105 -3.46 -20.91 -1.47
CA VAL A 105 -4.62 -20.04 -1.73
C VAL A 105 -4.42 -19.32 -3.07
N PRO A 106 -5.33 -19.44 -4.04
CA PRO A 106 -5.18 -18.80 -5.34
C PRO A 106 -5.28 -17.27 -5.21
N VAL A 107 -4.26 -16.56 -5.70
CA VAL A 107 -4.22 -15.09 -5.64
C VAL A 107 -4.49 -14.44 -7.00
N GLY A 108 -5.02 -13.22 -6.97
CA GLY A 108 -5.35 -12.48 -8.18
C GLY A 108 -5.39 -10.99 -7.94
N PHE A 109 -5.54 -10.25 -9.04
CA PHE A 109 -5.64 -8.80 -8.99
C PHE A 109 -6.91 -8.37 -8.27
N TRP A 110 -6.72 -7.65 -7.17
CA TRP A 110 -7.74 -6.84 -6.53
C TRP A 110 -7.38 -5.36 -6.70
N ARG A 111 -8.39 -4.49 -6.67
CA ARG A 111 -8.19 -3.04 -6.86
C ARG A 111 -7.06 -2.51 -5.97
N ALA A 112 -6.22 -1.65 -6.55
CA ALA A 112 -4.94 -1.20 -6.00
C ALA A 112 -4.02 -2.40 -5.67
N VAL A 113 -3.47 -3.03 -6.71
CA VAL A 113 -2.60 -4.21 -6.56
C VAL A 113 -1.36 -3.77 -5.79
N ALA A 114 -1.10 -4.43 -4.66
CA ALA A 114 -0.07 -4.08 -3.67
C ALA A 114 -0.23 -2.71 -2.97
N HIS A 115 -0.68 -1.67 -3.67
CA HIS A 115 -0.99 -0.33 -3.16
C HIS A 115 -2.23 -0.24 -2.25
N ALA A 116 -2.88 -1.36 -1.92
CA ALA A 116 -3.91 -1.37 -0.87
C ALA A 116 -3.33 -1.78 0.50
N GLN A 117 -2.31 -2.63 0.52
CA GLN A 117 -1.76 -3.19 1.76
C GLN A 117 -0.39 -2.62 2.12
N ASN A 118 0.50 -2.42 1.15
CA ASN A 118 1.85 -1.91 1.40
C ASN A 118 1.86 -0.49 1.96
N PRO A 119 1.01 0.45 1.47
CA PRO A 119 0.93 1.79 2.03
C PRO A 119 0.47 1.79 3.48
N VAL A 120 -0.39 0.86 3.90
CA VAL A 120 -0.82 0.76 5.30
C VAL A 120 0.39 0.50 6.19
N PHE A 121 1.26 -0.46 5.83
CA PHE A 121 2.48 -0.74 6.60
C PHE A 121 3.42 0.46 6.62
N ARG A 122 3.63 1.13 5.48
CA ARG A 122 4.52 2.30 5.40
C ARG A 122 3.96 3.47 6.21
N GLU A 123 2.74 3.90 5.93
CA GLU A 123 2.14 5.11 6.51
C GLU A 123 1.92 4.96 8.01
N CYS A 124 1.48 3.79 8.50
CA CYS A 124 1.40 3.55 9.94
C CYS A 124 2.78 3.60 10.61
N PHE A 125 3.81 2.99 9.99
CA PHE A 125 5.16 3.06 10.52
C PHE A 125 5.72 4.49 10.52
N LEU A 126 5.39 5.29 9.51
CA LEU A 126 5.78 6.71 9.46
C LEU A 126 5.14 7.51 10.59
N ASP A 127 3.89 7.23 10.96
CA ASP A 127 3.27 7.83 12.15
C ASP A 127 3.96 7.38 13.45
N GLU A 128 4.26 6.09 13.60
CA GLU A 128 4.95 5.56 14.77
C GLU A 128 6.34 6.19 14.94
N ILE A 129 7.11 6.32 13.85
CA ILE A 129 8.45 6.88 13.93
C ILE A 129 8.43 8.41 14.09
N ALA A 130 7.45 9.11 13.52
CA ALA A 130 7.24 10.53 13.76
C ALA A 130 6.89 10.79 15.24
N ALA A 131 6.02 9.97 15.83
CA ALA A 131 5.69 10.03 17.25
C ALA A 131 6.92 9.77 18.12
N LYS A 132 7.74 8.76 17.78
CA LYS A 132 9.02 8.48 18.47
C LYS A 132 10.02 9.64 18.36
N ALA A 133 10.05 10.31 17.22
CA ALA A 133 10.86 11.51 16.99
C ALA A 133 10.27 12.77 17.65
N LYS A 134 9.05 12.70 18.21
CA LYS A 134 8.27 13.85 18.72
C LYS A 134 8.04 14.91 17.65
N ARG A 135 7.76 14.49 16.43
CA ARG A 135 7.52 15.35 15.27
C ARG A 135 6.09 15.23 14.80
N ASP A 136 5.55 16.33 14.30
CA ASP A 136 4.23 16.36 13.67
C ASP A 136 4.21 15.44 12.42
N PRO A 137 3.23 14.54 12.27
CA PRO A 137 3.22 13.54 11.21
C PRO A 137 3.01 14.13 9.80
N TYR A 138 2.36 15.30 9.68
CA TYR A 138 2.28 16.03 8.41
C TYR A 138 3.65 16.62 8.05
N ALA A 139 4.28 17.35 8.96
CA ALA A 139 5.59 17.96 8.75
C ALA A 139 6.68 16.90 8.48
N PHE A 140 6.59 15.75 9.14
CA PHE A 140 7.50 14.62 8.95
C PHE A 140 7.44 14.10 7.50
N ARG A 141 6.24 13.83 6.99
CA ARG A 141 6.03 13.44 5.58
C ARG A 141 6.45 14.53 4.61
N ARG A 142 6.08 15.77 4.91
CA ARG A 142 6.38 16.93 4.08
C ARG A 142 7.88 17.14 3.88
N GLU A 143 8.69 16.94 4.93
CA GLU A 143 10.15 17.01 4.85
C GLU A 143 10.76 15.92 3.94
N MET A 144 10.11 14.77 3.79
CA MET A 144 10.60 13.73 2.90
C MET A 144 10.22 13.98 1.44
N LEU A 145 9.20 14.80 1.15
CA LEU A 145 8.75 15.08 -0.22
C LEU A 145 9.56 16.18 -0.92
N MET A 146 10.89 16.16 -0.78
CA MET A 146 11.77 17.24 -1.26
C MET A 146 12.21 17.12 -2.71
N GLY A 147 11.88 16.01 -3.38
CA GLY A 147 12.19 15.80 -4.80
C GLY A 147 11.64 16.91 -5.70
N THR A 148 12.33 17.13 -6.83
CA THR A 148 12.01 18.15 -7.83
C THR A 148 11.39 17.55 -9.09
N ASP A 149 10.99 16.29 -9.07
CA ASP A 149 10.23 15.64 -10.14
C ASP A 149 8.71 15.92 -10.01
N ASP A 150 7.93 15.53 -11.02
CA ASP A 150 6.49 15.78 -11.04
C ASP A 150 5.73 15.04 -9.93
N THR A 151 6.13 13.81 -9.60
CA THR A 151 5.50 12.99 -8.55
C THR A 151 5.69 13.68 -7.20
N SER A 152 6.92 14.04 -6.86
CA SER A 152 7.25 14.75 -5.62
C SER A 152 6.48 16.07 -5.48
N ARG A 153 6.38 16.86 -6.57
CA ARG A 153 5.60 18.11 -6.56
C ARG A 153 4.11 17.86 -6.34
N ARG A 154 3.52 16.88 -7.02
CA ARG A 154 2.10 16.54 -6.91
C ARG A 154 1.77 16.05 -5.50
N GLU A 155 2.54 15.12 -4.98
CA GLU A 155 2.34 14.57 -3.63
C GLU A 155 2.47 15.63 -2.56
N ARG A 156 3.48 16.51 -2.68
CA ARG A 156 3.63 17.67 -1.79
C ARG A 156 2.39 18.57 -1.85
N GLY A 157 1.91 18.88 -3.05
CA GLY A 157 0.74 19.73 -3.25
C GLY A 157 -0.55 19.14 -2.68
N ILE A 158 -0.82 17.85 -2.88
CA ILE A 158 -2.03 17.21 -2.34
C ILE A 158 -1.95 17.05 -0.81
N LEU A 159 -0.77 16.75 -0.27
CA LEU A 159 -0.57 16.66 1.18
C LEU A 159 -0.85 18.01 1.85
N ASP A 160 -0.35 19.10 1.26
CA ASP A 160 -0.62 20.47 1.71
C ASP A 160 -2.10 20.83 1.59
N ALA A 161 -2.74 20.41 0.50
CA ALA A 161 -4.15 20.70 0.27
C ALA A 161 -5.05 20.04 1.33
N VAL A 162 -4.81 18.77 1.67
CA VAL A 162 -5.62 18.08 2.70
C VAL A 162 -5.31 18.60 4.10
N ALA A 163 -4.05 18.92 4.40
CA ALA A 163 -3.69 19.53 5.68
C ALA A 163 -4.33 20.91 5.86
N LYS A 164 -4.36 21.73 4.79
CA LYS A 164 -5.07 23.01 4.78
C LYS A 164 -6.58 22.83 4.93
N ALA A 165 -7.19 21.89 4.20
CA ALA A 165 -8.62 21.63 4.26
C ALA A 165 -9.08 21.16 5.66
N ALA A 166 -8.22 20.42 6.37
CA ALA A 166 -8.47 19.97 7.74
C ALA A 166 -8.08 20.98 8.83
N ASP A 167 -7.57 22.16 8.45
CA ASP A 167 -7.04 23.16 9.39
C ASP A 167 -6.00 22.54 10.35
N TRP A 168 -5.05 21.79 9.77
CA TRP A 168 -4.10 20.93 10.51
C TRP A 168 -3.23 21.68 11.51
N SER A 169 -2.92 22.95 11.23
CA SER A 169 -2.12 23.79 12.13
C SER A 169 -2.84 24.12 13.45
N LYS A 170 -4.15 23.94 13.52
CA LYS A 170 -4.92 24.05 14.75
C LYS A 170 -4.99 22.69 15.44
N PRO A 171 -4.60 22.60 16.73
CA PRO A 171 -4.80 21.40 17.50
C PRO A 171 -6.28 20.98 17.52
N PRO A 172 -6.59 19.68 17.35
CA PRO A 172 -7.96 19.22 17.50
C PRO A 172 -8.45 19.41 18.95
N PRO A 173 -9.77 19.47 19.19
CA PRO A 173 -10.36 19.35 20.52
C PRO A 173 -9.83 18.11 21.28
N ALA A 174 -9.83 18.17 22.61
CA ALA A 174 -9.24 17.11 23.44
C ALA A 174 -9.87 15.71 23.25
N ASN A 175 -11.10 15.63 22.77
CA ASN A 175 -11.80 14.37 22.47
C ASN A 175 -11.73 13.97 20.99
N GLN A 176 -10.98 14.70 20.15
CA GLN A 176 -10.84 14.43 18.74
C GLN A 176 -9.38 14.06 18.39
N PHE A 177 -9.23 13.08 17.51
CA PHE A 177 -7.96 12.54 17.04
C PHE A 177 -7.87 12.72 15.53
N ARG A 178 -6.69 13.03 15.01
CA ARG A 178 -6.47 13.25 13.57
C ARG A 178 -5.35 12.35 13.08
N GLY A 179 -5.54 11.73 11.92
CA GLY A 179 -4.52 11.01 11.17
C GLY A 179 -4.40 11.58 9.76
N ILE A 180 -3.20 11.48 9.18
CA ILE A 180 -2.94 11.94 7.81
C ILE A 180 -2.08 10.92 7.08
N ALA A 181 -2.44 10.59 5.84
CA ALA A 181 -1.69 9.66 5.01
C ALA A 181 -1.74 10.07 3.54
N LEU A 182 -0.76 9.56 2.79
CA LEU A 182 -0.55 9.85 1.37
C LEU A 182 -0.17 8.55 0.66
N GLN A 183 -0.69 8.35 -0.55
CA GLN A 183 -0.26 7.29 -1.46
C GLN A 183 -0.54 7.67 -2.92
N ASP A 184 0.40 7.34 -3.80
CA ASP A 184 0.19 7.28 -5.24
C ASP A 184 -0.05 5.84 -5.73
N SER A 185 -0.78 5.66 -6.82
CA SER A 185 -0.95 4.36 -7.42
C SER A 185 -1.33 4.53 -8.88
N TYR A 186 -0.54 3.93 -9.78
CA TYR A 186 -0.81 3.91 -11.22
C TYR A 186 -1.08 5.31 -11.81
N GLY A 187 -0.30 6.31 -11.38
CA GLY A 187 -0.40 7.70 -11.85
C GLY A 187 -1.52 8.54 -11.20
N SER A 188 -2.27 7.97 -10.27
CA SER A 188 -3.22 8.70 -9.42
C SER A 188 -2.58 8.97 -8.06
N HIS A 189 -2.72 10.18 -7.53
CA HIS A 189 -2.19 10.53 -6.21
C HIS A 189 -3.33 10.90 -5.27
N ALA A 190 -3.30 10.38 -4.05
CA ALA A 190 -4.32 10.65 -3.04
C ALA A 190 -3.66 10.92 -1.69
N ALA A 191 -4.24 11.87 -0.96
CA ALA A 191 -3.95 12.10 0.44
C ALA A 191 -5.28 12.23 1.19
N SER A 192 -5.29 11.94 2.49
CA SER A 192 -6.49 12.05 3.30
C SER A 192 -6.14 12.42 4.73
N VAL A 193 -6.99 13.27 5.32
CA VAL A 193 -7.05 13.48 6.76
C VAL A 193 -8.30 12.78 7.27
N VAL A 194 -8.15 12.01 8.34
CA VAL A 194 -9.27 11.38 9.04
C VAL A 194 -9.32 11.95 10.44
N GLU A 195 -10.52 12.35 10.86
CA GLU A 195 -10.79 12.78 12.23
C GLU A 195 -11.71 11.78 12.91
N ILE A 196 -11.40 11.44 14.16
CA ILE A 196 -12.19 10.54 14.99
C ILE A 196 -12.51 11.27 16.29
N GLU A 197 -13.78 11.32 16.67
CA GLU A 197 -14.23 11.90 17.94
C GLU A 197 -14.63 10.80 18.91
N LYS A 198 -14.15 10.89 20.15
CA LYS A 198 -14.66 10.09 21.27
C LYS A 198 -15.86 10.80 21.88
N ARG A 199 -17.03 10.17 21.79
CA ARG A 199 -18.28 10.72 22.33
C ARG A 199 -18.40 10.38 23.83
N ALA A 200 -19.21 11.17 24.54
CA ALA A 200 -19.43 11.00 25.97
C ALA A 200 -20.10 9.65 26.33
N ASP A 201 -20.83 9.04 25.38
CA ASP A 201 -21.49 7.74 25.55
C ASP A 201 -20.55 6.54 25.30
N GLY A 202 -19.25 6.80 25.10
CA GLY A 202 -18.24 5.77 24.89
C GLY A 202 -18.17 5.22 23.47
N LYS A 203 -18.87 5.84 22.51
CA LYS A 203 -18.82 5.53 21.08
C LYS A 203 -17.85 6.42 20.31
#